data_AF-A0A7C7NAX0-F1
#
_entry.id   AF-A0A7C7NAX0-F1
#
_cell.length_a   1.000
_cell.length_b   1.000
_cell.length_c   1.000
_cell.angle_alpha   90.00
_cell.angle_beta   90.00
_cell.angle_gamma   90.00
#
_symmetry.space_group_name_H-M   'P 1'
#
loop_
_entity.id
_entity.type
_entity.pdbx_description
1 polymer ?
#
loop_
_entity_poly.entity_id
_entity_poly.type
_entity_poly.pdbx_seq_one_letter_code
_entity_poly.pdbx_strand_id
1 'polypeptide(L)'
;MITDINRLSGLQKAAILFSVLGEGLALTLVKDLSKTDIRKVRAAMRELNNVSFAVKKRVMEEFYFSFVSEKFYDEESDEPKKPFGFLEDLNDEQLIALIKPESDSVAAIVLAQVAGERRNKVMGNLSVESKGNIIMEMGNLNDIPLEAIVNVANDLHKKSKFLPKTIAFSRGGGKEVAEILSGLSSAEETQFLENITRENPDLAAEVKKYHLTWDALFDLLTDSILRDLMNSVELDTIALALKGMPEDIVNRVIENLPKKK
;
A
#
# COMPACT_ATOMS: atom_id res chain seq x y z
N MET A 1 -2.92 35.60 38.83
CA MET A 1 -2.22 34.55 38.06
C MET A 1 -3.15 34.12 36.93
N ILE A 2 -2.66 34.07 35.69
CA ILE A 2 -3.46 33.65 34.52
C ILE A 2 -3.50 32.12 34.47
N THR A 3 -4.71 31.56 34.50
CA THR A 3 -4.97 30.12 34.61
C THR A 3 -5.83 29.54 33.49
N ASP A 4 -6.51 30.39 32.71
CA ASP A 4 -7.39 29.97 31.61
C ASP A 4 -6.87 30.49 30.26
N ILE A 5 -6.58 29.57 29.35
CA ILE A 5 -6.05 29.86 28.01
C ILE A 5 -7.11 30.43 27.06
N ASN A 6 -8.39 30.10 27.27
CA ASN A 6 -9.48 30.49 26.36
C ASN A 6 -9.78 32.00 26.39
N ARG A 7 -9.27 32.69 27.41
CA ARG A 7 -9.41 34.14 27.60
C ARG A 7 -8.24 34.93 26.99
N LEU A 8 -7.28 34.25 26.38
CA LEU A 8 -6.08 34.88 25.84
C LEU A 8 -6.24 35.21 24.36
N SER A 9 -5.95 36.47 24.03
CA SER A 9 -5.81 36.91 22.64
C SER A 9 -4.59 36.28 21.97
N GLY A 10 -4.57 36.23 20.63
CA GLY A 10 -3.41 35.75 19.87
C GLY A 10 -2.11 36.51 20.21
N LEU A 11 -2.20 37.82 20.49
CA LEU A 11 -1.07 38.63 20.93
C LEU A 11 -0.54 38.19 22.32
N GLN A 12 -1.44 37.88 23.25
CA GLN A 12 -1.05 37.37 24.57
C GLN A 12 -0.46 35.96 24.49
N LYS A 13 -1.00 35.09 23.63
CA LYS A 13 -0.42 33.76 23.37
C LYS A 13 0.99 33.88 22.76
N ALA A 14 1.19 34.76 21.78
CA ALA A 14 2.50 35.05 21.22
C ALA A 14 3.47 35.60 22.29
N ALA A 15 3.01 36.49 23.17
CA ALA A 15 3.83 36.99 24.27
C ALA A 15 4.22 35.88 25.28
N ILE A 16 3.30 34.95 25.60
CA ILE A 16 3.61 33.78 26.43
C ILE A 16 4.66 32.90 25.76
N LEU A 17 4.50 32.61 24.46
CA LEU A 17 5.47 31.85 23.67
C LEU A 17 6.87 32.48 23.71
N PHE A 18 6.96 33.80 23.47
CA PHE A 18 8.21 34.55 23.54
C PHE A 18 8.82 34.53 24.95
N SER A 19 7.99 34.56 26.00
CA SER A 19 8.46 34.47 27.39
C SER A 19 9.03 33.11 27.76
N VAL A 20 8.56 32.02 27.11
CA VAL A 20 9.01 30.65 27.36
C VAL A 20 10.24 30.31 26.54
N LEU A 21 10.24 30.64 25.25
CA LEU A 21 11.35 30.35 24.33
C LEU A 21 12.53 31.32 24.46
N GLY A 22 12.27 32.51 25.01
CA GLY A 22 13.19 33.63 24.96
C GLY A 22 13.10 34.39 23.64
N GLU A 23 13.32 35.70 23.72
CA GLU A 23 13.11 36.60 22.58
C GLU A 23 13.98 36.28 21.37
N GLY A 24 15.27 35.93 21.60
CA GLY A 24 16.18 35.60 20.51
C GLY A 24 15.71 34.40 19.68
N LEU A 25 15.36 33.29 20.35
CA LEU A 25 14.88 32.08 19.69
C LEU A 25 13.51 32.30 19.03
N ALA A 26 12.58 32.97 19.73
CA ALA A 26 11.25 33.24 19.19
C ALA A 26 11.30 34.06 17.89
N LEU A 27 12.19 35.04 17.79
CA LEU A 27 12.40 35.83 16.58
C LEU A 27 13.01 35.03 15.42
N THR A 28 13.76 33.96 15.69
CA THR A 28 14.27 33.06 14.63
C THR A 28 13.20 32.11 14.09
N LEU A 29 12.20 31.78 14.91
CA LEU A 29 11.12 30.87 14.55
C LEU A 29 10.00 31.56 13.77
N VAL A 30 9.69 32.82 14.09
CA VAL A 30 8.67 33.60 13.39
C VAL A 30 9.34 34.50 12.35
N LYS A 31 9.36 34.04 11.11
CA LYS A 31 9.82 34.85 9.97
C LYS A 31 8.82 35.98 9.71
N ASP A 32 9.32 37.14 9.25
CA ASP A 32 8.52 38.25 8.73
C ASP A 32 7.62 39.04 9.71
N LEU A 33 7.92 39.05 11.02
CA LEU A 33 7.26 39.98 11.94
C LEU A 33 7.70 41.44 11.69
N SER A 34 6.72 42.33 11.55
CA SER A 34 7.00 43.77 11.46
C SER A 34 7.60 44.30 12.77
N LYS A 35 8.41 45.37 12.69
CA LYS A 35 8.93 46.06 13.89
C LYS A 35 7.82 46.52 14.83
N THR A 36 6.64 46.81 14.30
CA THR A 36 5.46 47.22 15.07
C THR A 36 4.89 46.05 15.86
N ASP A 37 4.81 44.86 15.27
CA ASP A 37 4.24 43.69 15.93
C ASP A 37 5.17 43.14 17.01
N ILE A 38 6.49 43.17 16.76
CA ILE A 38 7.49 42.87 17.79
C ILE A 38 7.32 43.79 19.01
N ARG A 39 7.06 45.08 18.79
CA ARG A 39 6.83 46.05 19.88
C ARG A 39 5.54 45.73 20.64
N LYS A 40 4.46 45.34 19.97
CA LYS A 40 3.20 44.92 20.61
C LYS A 40 3.40 43.66 21.45
N VAL A 41 4.12 42.66 20.92
CA VAL A 41 4.44 41.41 21.65
C VAL A 41 5.26 41.71 22.90
N ARG A 42 6.29 42.58 22.81
CA ARG A 42 7.07 43.01 23.98
C ARG A 42 6.24 43.74 25.02
N ALA A 43 5.31 44.60 24.58
CA ALA A 43 4.40 45.29 25.51
C ALA A 43 3.53 44.28 26.25
N ALA A 44 2.91 43.35 25.53
CA ALA A 44 2.10 42.28 26.11
C ALA A 44 2.90 41.38 27.07
N MET A 45 4.16 41.04 26.76
CA MET A 45 5.03 40.28 27.68
C MET A 45 5.21 40.97 29.03
N ARG A 46 5.35 42.30 29.05
CA ARG A 46 5.51 43.08 30.29
C ARG A 46 4.23 43.16 31.12
N GLU A 47 3.07 43.05 30.48
CA GLU A 47 1.78 43.03 31.17
C GLU A 47 1.49 41.64 31.77
N LEU A 48 2.03 40.58 31.16
CA LEU A 48 1.86 39.18 31.57
C LEU A 48 2.80 38.79 32.72
N ASN A 49 2.62 39.39 33.89
CA ASN A 49 3.53 39.23 35.03
C ASN A 49 3.49 37.85 35.70
N ASN A 50 2.38 37.11 35.62
CA ASN A 50 2.24 35.83 36.31
C ASN A 50 1.29 34.86 35.59
N VAL A 51 1.85 34.05 34.68
CA VAL A 51 1.16 33.01 33.90
C VAL A 51 1.50 31.64 34.50
N SER A 52 0.48 30.84 34.79
CA SER A 52 0.66 29.49 35.33
C SER A 52 1.40 28.57 34.35
N PHE A 53 2.12 27.57 34.88
CA PHE A 53 2.82 26.58 34.06
C PHE A 53 1.87 25.82 33.12
N ALA A 54 0.66 25.49 33.59
CA ALA A 54 -0.35 24.82 32.78
C ALA A 54 -0.74 25.63 31.53
N VAL A 55 -0.93 26.95 31.67
CA VAL A 55 -1.23 27.83 30.52
C VAL A 55 -0.02 27.93 29.59
N LYS A 56 1.21 28.05 30.13
CA LYS A 56 2.43 28.05 29.31
C LYS A 56 2.57 26.77 28.48
N LYS A 57 2.37 25.60 29.10
CA LYS A 57 2.39 24.28 28.44
C LYS A 57 1.36 24.22 27.31
N ARG A 58 0.10 24.61 27.58
CA ARG A 58 -0.94 24.59 26.55
C ARG A 58 -0.68 25.54 25.38
N VAL A 59 -0.15 26.74 25.63
CA VAL A 59 0.24 27.67 24.55
C VAL A 59 1.37 27.09 23.69
N MET A 60 2.34 26.42 24.32
CA MET A 60 3.41 25.72 23.59
C MET A 60 2.86 24.57 22.75
N GLU A 61 1.95 23.77 23.29
CA GLU A 61 1.29 22.66 22.58
C GLU A 61 0.45 23.16 21.40
N GLU A 62 -0.34 24.23 21.58
CA GLU A 62 -1.10 24.85 20.48
C GLU A 62 -0.18 25.39 19.37
N PHE A 63 0.90 26.09 19.73
CA PHE A 63 1.87 26.59 18.75
C PHE A 63 2.58 25.45 18.02
N TYR A 64 3.01 24.43 18.75
CA TYR A 64 3.65 23.25 18.18
C TYR A 64 2.73 22.51 17.23
N PHE A 65 1.47 22.26 17.63
CA PHE A 65 0.47 21.63 16.78
C PHE A 65 0.20 22.46 15.53
N SER A 66 0.06 23.79 15.65
CA SER A 66 -0.12 24.69 14.50
C SER A 66 1.06 24.60 13.53
N PHE A 67 2.29 24.66 14.05
CA PHE A 67 3.51 24.60 13.24
C PHE A 67 3.71 23.24 12.56
N VAL A 68 3.33 22.17 13.24
CA VAL A 68 3.35 20.82 12.69
C VAL A 68 2.25 20.72 11.62
N SER A 69 1.03 21.24 11.88
CA SER A 69 -0.12 21.23 10.96
C SER A 69 0.14 21.94 9.62
N GLU A 70 0.95 23.00 9.58
CA GLU A 70 1.37 23.66 8.32
C GLU A 70 2.12 22.70 7.38
N LYS A 71 2.81 21.68 7.90
CA LYS A 71 3.45 20.65 7.07
C LYS A 71 2.46 19.66 6.44
N PHE A 72 1.18 19.72 6.81
CA PHE A 72 0.12 18.83 6.33
C PHE A 72 -0.88 19.50 5.39
N TYR A 73 -0.81 20.81 5.20
CA TYR A 73 -1.53 21.43 4.10
C TYR A 73 -0.69 21.24 2.84
N ASP A 74 -1.28 20.64 1.81
CA ASP A 74 -0.75 20.80 0.48
C ASP A 74 -1.06 22.23 0.04
N GLU A 75 -0.07 23.00 -0.39
CA GLU A 75 -0.32 24.34 -0.94
C GLU A 75 -1.27 24.30 -2.16
N GLU A 76 -1.44 23.11 -2.76
CA GLU A 76 -2.31 22.86 -3.92
C GLU A 76 -3.70 22.28 -3.57
N SER A 77 -3.99 21.85 -2.33
CA SER A 77 -5.29 21.25 -1.97
C SER A 77 -5.75 21.58 -0.55
N ASP A 78 -7.03 21.96 -0.40
CA ASP A 78 -7.70 22.27 0.88
C ASP A 78 -7.96 21.02 1.77
N GLU A 79 -7.46 19.84 1.38
CA GLU A 79 -7.57 18.61 2.18
C GLU A 79 -6.32 18.37 3.05
N PRO A 80 -6.50 17.97 4.32
CA PRO A 80 -5.38 17.62 5.18
C PRO A 80 -4.65 16.38 4.65
N LYS A 81 -3.33 16.45 4.49
CA LYS A 81 -2.50 15.31 4.06
C LYS A 81 -2.69 14.14 5.01
N LYS A 82 -3.16 13.00 4.47
CA LYS A 82 -3.14 11.71 5.17
C LYS A 82 -1.68 11.31 5.38
N PRO A 83 -1.17 11.22 6.62
CA PRO A 83 0.26 10.96 6.87
C PRO A 83 0.75 9.67 6.20
N PHE A 84 -0.11 8.67 6.13
CA PHE A 84 0.17 7.34 5.57
C PHE A 84 -0.44 7.09 4.19
N GLY A 85 -0.88 8.13 3.47
CA GLY A 85 -1.51 7.96 2.14
C GLY A 85 -0.65 7.18 1.15
N PHE A 86 0.67 7.35 1.23
CA PHE A 86 1.64 6.63 0.38
C PHE A 86 1.62 5.10 0.52
N LEU A 87 1.01 4.54 1.57
CA LEU A 87 0.88 3.09 1.74
C LEU A 87 -0.07 2.48 0.70
N GLU A 88 -0.99 3.27 0.15
CA GLU A 88 -1.91 2.86 -0.92
C GLU A 88 -1.16 2.57 -2.23
N ASP A 89 -0.02 3.24 -2.45
CA ASP A 89 0.81 3.10 -3.67
C ASP A 89 1.76 1.89 -3.64
N LEU A 90 1.93 1.25 -2.48
CA LEU A 90 2.83 0.10 -2.31
C LEU A 90 2.09 -1.20 -2.64
N ASN A 91 2.80 -2.21 -3.15
CA ASN A 91 2.30 -3.60 -3.15
C ASN A 91 2.60 -4.32 -1.82
N ASP A 92 2.26 -5.60 -1.73
CA ASP A 92 2.40 -6.37 -0.49
C ASP A 92 3.86 -6.68 -0.16
N GLU A 93 4.68 -7.00 -1.16
CA GLU A 93 6.11 -7.25 -0.99
C GLU A 93 6.86 -6.01 -0.51
N GLN A 94 6.53 -4.84 -1.08
CA GLN A 94 7.06 -3.55 -0.67
C GLN A 94 6.63 -3.19 0.75
N LEU A 95 5.36 -3.43 1.10
CA LEU A 95 4.85 -3.18 2.44
C LEU A 95 5.55 -4.09 3.48
N ILE A 96 5.75 -5.37 3.17
CA ILE A 96 6.52 -6.29 4.01
C ILE A 96 7.96 -5.82 4.15
N ALA A 97 8.61 -5.44 3.04
CA ALA A 97 9.99 -4.96 3.05
C ALA A 97 10.15 -3.65 3.84
N LEU A 98 9.12 -2.79 3.83
CA LEU A 98 9.10 -1.55 4.59
C LEU A 98 8.97 -1.79 6.10
N ILE A 99 8.14 -2.77 6.51
CA ILE A 99 7.82 -3.01 7.93
C ILE A 99 8.85 -3.92 8.61
N LYS A 100 9.38 -4.92 7.91
CA LYS A 100 10.28 -5.93 8.48
C LYS A 100 11.51 -5.39 9.23
N PRO A 101 12.17 -4.30 8.81
CA PRO A 101 13.31 -3.73 9.55
C PRO A 101 12.89 -2.79 10.70
N GLU A 102 11.61 -2.50 10.87
CA GLU A 102 11.11 -1.57 11.88
C GLU A 102 10.83 -2.27 13.22
N SER A 103 10.61 -1.49 14.29
CA SER A 103 10.17 -2.03 15.57
C SER A 103 8.70 -2.45 15.54
N ASP A 104 8.30 -3.34 16.46
CA ASP A 104 6.90 -3.81 16.58
C ASP A 104 5.90 -2.64 16.75
N SER A 105 6.26 -1.60 17.51
CA SER A 105 5.42 -0.39 17.67
C SER A 105 5.24 0.37 16.35
N VAL A 106 6.29 0.51 15.53
CA VAL A 106 6.19 1.16 14.22
C VAL A 106 5.37 0.30 13.26
N ALA A 107 5.61 -1.01 13.25
CA ALA A 107 4.82 -1.97 12.49
C ALA A 107 3.33 -1.90 12.85
N ALA A 108 3.00 -1.77 14.14
CA ALA A 108 1.63 -1.60 14.63
C ALA A 108 0.98 -0.31 14.11
N ILE A 109 1.69 0.82 14.15
CA ILE A 109 1.21 2.10 13.59
C ILE A 109 0.87 1.94 12.11
N VAL A 110 1.76 1.32 11.32
CA VAL A 110 1.57 1.10 9.88
C VAL A 110 0.39 0.16 9.61
N LEU A 111 0.36 -1.00 10.26
CA LEU A 111 -0.67 -2.02 10.04
C LEU A 111 -2.06 -1.54 10.48
N ALA A 112 -2.15 -0.61 11.44
CA ALA A 112 -3.40 0.05 11.79
C ALA A 112 -4.00 0.86 10.62
N GLN A 113 -3.16 1.37 9.71
CA GLN A 113 -3.59 2.14 8.53
C GLN A 113 -3.96 1.26 7.32
N VAL A 114 -3.63 -0.03 7.35
CA VAL A 114 -3.81 -0.95 6.21
C VAL A 114 -5.11 -1.76 6.36
N ALA A 115 -5.89 -1.90 5.28
CA ALA A 115 -7.15 -2.63 5.27
C ALA A 115 -6.99 -4.13 5.66
N GLY A 116 -8.03 -4.73 6.25
CA GLY A 116 -7.96 -6.01 6.97
C GLY A 116 -7.39 -7.20 6.18
N GLU A 117 -7.80 -7.40 4.93
CA GLU A 117 -7.28 -8.51 4.11
C GLU A 117 -5.78 -8.36 3.82
N ARG A 118 -5.37 -7.17 3.41
CA ARG A 118 -3.97 -6.82 3.16
C ARG A 118 -3.12 -6.91 4.44
N ARG A 119 -3.66 -6.42 5.55
CA ARG A 119 -3.04 -6.51 6.89
C ARG A 119 -2.79 -7.96 7.29
N ASN A 120 -3.77 -8.84 7.11
CA ASN A 120 -3.65 -10.27 7.43
C ASN A 120 -2.56 -10.95 6.59
N LYS A 121 -2.47 -10.64 5.28
CA LYS A 121 -1.43 -11.17 4.39
C LYS A 121 -0.03 -10.74 4.83
N VAL A 122 0.15 -9.46 5.18
CA VAL A 122 1.42 -8.93 5.68
C VAL A 122 1.77 -9.56 7.03
N MET A 123 0.82 -9.62 7.97
CA MET A 123 1.01 -10.30 9.26
C MET A 123 1.36 -11.77 9.10
N GLY A 124 0.86 -12.45 8.06
CA GLY A 124 1.23 -13.83 7.71
C GLY A 124 2.75 -14.04 7.61
N ASN A 125 3.48 -13.03 7.14
CA ASN A 125 4.92 -13.08 6.85
C ASN A 125 5.82 -12.72 8.05
N LEU A 126 5.25 -12.37 9.20
CA LEU A 126 6.01 -12.02 10.42
C LEU A 126 6.19 -13.24 11.33
N SER A 127 7.13 -13.16 12.28
CA SER A 127 7.30 -14.20 13.31
C SER A 127 6.12 -14.22 14.28
N VAL A 128 5.87 -15.35 14.94
CA VAL A 128 4.77 -15.49 15.92
C VAL A 128 4.91 -14.50 17.07
N GLU A 129 6.14 -14.30 17.55
CA GLU A 129 6.47 -13.33 18.61
C GLU A 129 6.14 -11.90 18.19
N SER A 130 6.64 -11.45 17.03
CA SER A 130 6.40 -10.11 16.52
C SER A 130 4.91 -9.87 16.26
N LYS A 131 4.17 -10.86 15.74
CA LYS A 131 2.70 -10.76 15.59
C LYS A 131 2.01 -10.48 16.93
N GLY A 132 2.40 -11.20 17.99
CA GLY A 132 1.84 -11.00 19.32
C GLY A 132 2.09 -9.58 19.84
N ASN A 133 3.33 -9.11 19.74
CA ASN A 133 3.71 -7.76 20.16
C ASN A 133 2.96 -6.68 19.37
N ILE A 134 2.93 -6.79 18.04
CA ILE A 134 2.24 -5.86 17.14
C ILE A 134 0.76 -5.74 17.52
N ILE A 135 0.07 -6.86 17.78
CA ILE A 135 -1.35 -6.83 18.17
C ILE A 135 -1.54 -6.08 19.49
N MET A 136 -0.66 -6.29 20.47
CA MET A 136 -0.71 -5.58 21.76
C MET A 136 -0.46 -4.07 21.57
N GLU A 137 0.55 -3.70 20.79
CA GLU A 137 0.87 -2.31 20.47
C GLU A 137 -0.28 -1.61 19.73
N MET A 138 -0.96 -2.30 18.81
CA MET A 138 -2.13 -1.78 18.11
C MET A 138 -3.27 -1.40 19.05
N GLY A 139 -3.41 -2.09 20.19
CA GLY A 139 -4.40 -1.76 21.22
C GLY A 139 -4.08 -0.47 22.00
N ASN A 140 -2.82 -0.05 22.04
CA ASN A 140 -2.33 1.08 22.84
C ASN A 140 -1.99 2.33 22.01
N LEU A 141 -2.33 2.35 20.71
CA LEU A 141 -1.97 3.46 19.82
C LEU A 141 -2.55 4.83 20.23
N ASN A 142 -3.66 4.85 20.97
CA ASN A 142 -4.29 6.09 21.46
C ASN A 142 -3.40 6.89 22.43
N ASP A 143 -2.42 6.23 23.06
CA ASP A 143 -1.48 6.87 23.98
C ASP A 143 -0.30 7.52 23.27
N ILE A 144 -0.15 7.29 21.95
CA ILE A 144 0.95 7.81 21.16
C ILE A 144 0.62 9.24 20.71
N PRO A 145 1.47 10.24 21.00
CA PRO A 145 1.29 11.60 20.51
C PRO A 145 1.21 11.63 18.99
N LEU A 146 0.31 12.46 18.45
CA LEU A 146 0.11 12.59 17.00
C LEU A 146 1.43 12.88 16.28
N GLU A 147 2.31 13.66 16.88
CA GLU A 147 3.56 14.08 16.26
C GLU A 147 4.55 12.93 16.11
N ALA A 148 4.53 11.95 17.04
CA ALA A 148 5.30 10.73 16.90
C ALA A 148 4.79 9.89 15.72
N ILE A 149 3.47 9.74 15.59
CA ILE A 149 2.84 9.04 14.45
C ILE A 149 3.25 9.68 13.12
N VAL A 150 3.26 11.01 13.08
CA VAL A 150 3.60 11.79 11.89
C VAL A 150 5.08 11.65 11.53
N ASN A 151 5.97 11.70 12.52
CA ASN A 151 7.40 11.51 12.28
C ASN A 151 7.67 10.13 11.71
N VAL A 152 7.02 9.10 12.27
CA VAL A 152 7.05 7.73 11.73
C VAL A 152 6.57 7.72 10.28
N ALA A 153 5.43 8.34 9.98
CA ALA A 153 4.88 8.40 8.63
C ALA A 153 5.86 9.05 7.64
N ASN A 154 6.45 10.18 8.00
CA ASN A 154 7.41 10.90 7.17
C ASN A 154 8.69 10.10 6.90
N ASP A 155 9.21 9.42 7.92
CA ASP A 155 10.43 8.62 7.77
C ASP A 155 10.18 7.36 6.95
N LEU A 156 9.04 6.71 7.13
CA LEU A 156 8.61 5.59 6.30
C LEU A 156 8.32 6.01 4.85
N HIS A 157 7.74 7.19 4.62
CA HIS A 157 7.54 7.72 3.27
C HIS A 157 8.87 8.02 2.57
N LYS A 158 9.90 8.50 3.29
CA LYS A 158 11.24 8.63 2.70
C LYS A 158 11.82 7.26 2.34
N LYS A 159 11.72 6.29 3.26
CA LYS A 159 12.20 4.91 3.05
C LYS A 159 11.49 4.23 1.87
N SER A 160 10.19 4.46 1.70
CA SER A 160 9.39 3.84 0.64
C SER A 160 9.86 4.24 -0.76
N LYS A 161 10.41 5.45 -0.94
CA LYS A 161 10.99 5.92 -2.20
C LYS A 161 12.23 5.13 -2.64
N PHE A 162 12.92 4.48 -1.70
CA PHE A 162 14.10 3.64 -1.97
C PHE A 162 13.75 2.16 -2.10
N LEU A 163 12.50 1.77 -1.84
CA LEU A 163 12.08 0.41 -2.14
C LEU A 163 12.20 0.21 -3.64
N PRO A 164 12.69 -0.96 -4.09
CA PRO A 164 12.67 -1.30 -5.50
C PRO A 164 11.24 -1.10 -5.99
N LYS A 165 11.07 -0.18 -6.96
CA LYS A 165 9.85 -0.16 -7.74
C LYS A 165 9.79 -1.54 -8.37
N THR A 166 8.70 -2.26 -8.14
CA THR A 166 8.48 -3.53 -8.83
C THR A 166 8.29 -3.23 -10.30
N ILE A 167 9.39 -3.02 -11.00
CA ILE A 167 9.48 -3.22 -12.44
C ILE A 167 9.35 -4.73 -12.56
N ALA A 168 8.11 -5.23 -12.59
CA ALA A 168 7.72 -6.63 -12.78
C ALA A 168 8.88 -7.63 -12.53
N PHE A 169 9.37 -7.70 -11.29
CA PHE A 169 10.41 -8.67 -10.95
C PHE A 169 9.68 -9.98 -10.72
N SER A 170 9.16 -10.55 -11.81
CA SER A 170 8.58 -11.88 -11.82
C SER A 170 9.67 -12.81 -11.30
N ARG A 171 9.40 -13.51 -10.21
CA ARG A 171 10.32 -14.52 -9.66
C ARG A 171 10.25 -15.83 -10.47
N GLY A 172 9.69 -15.78 -11.68
CA GLY A 172 9.23 -16.95 -12.42
C GLY A 172 7.97 -17.54 -11.80
N GLY A 173 7.69 -18.80 -12.13
CA GLY A 173 6.52 -19.53 -11.65
C GLY A 173 5.84 -20.30 -12.78
N GLY A 174 4.70 -20.92 -12.48
CA GLY A 174 3.96 -21.70 -13.47
C GLY A 174 3.50 -20.88 -14.67
N LYS A 175 3.22 -19.58 -14.47
CA LYS A 175 2.75 -18.67 -15.53
C LYS A 175 3.84 -18.37 -16.58
N GLU A 176 5.01 -17.90 -16.16
CA GLU A 176 6.13 -17.67 -17.09
C GLU A 176 6.55 -18.95 -17.82
N VAL A 177 6.53 -20.09 -17.12
CA VAL A 177 6.83 -21.38 -17.74
C VAL A 177 5.78 -21.72 -18.80
N ALA A 178 4.49 -21.52 -18.52
CA ALA A 178 3.41 -21.69 -19.49
C ALA A 178 3.57 -20.80 -20.73
N GLU A 179 3.93 -19.53 -20.54
CA GLU A 179 4.18 -18.59 -21.63
C GLU A 179 5.36 -19.03 -22.51
N ILE A 180 6.44 -19.53 -21.92
CA ILE A 180 7.58 -20.10 -22.67
C ILE A 180 7.13 -21.33 -23.45
N LEU A 181 6.43 -22.27 -22.80
CA LEU A 181 5.96 -23.51 -23.42
C LEU A 181 5.03 -23.24 -24.61
N SER A 182 4.15 -22.23 -24.49
CA SER A 182 3.25 -21.80 -25.57
C SER A 182 3.98 -21.29 -26.82
N GLY A 183 5.25 -20.90 -26.69
CA GLY A 183 6.10 -20.45 -27.81
C GLY A 183 6.95 -21.56 -28.45
N LEU A 184 6.94 -22.78 -27.89
CA LEU A 184 7.74 -23.90 -28.39
C LEU A 184 7.02 -24.67 -29.51
N SER A 185 7.75 -25.54 -30.20
CA SER A 185 7.11 -26.51 -31.09
C SER A 185 6.33 -27.56 -30.28
N SER A 186 5.27 -28.11 -30.85
CA SER A 186 4.41 -29.12 -30.17
C SER A 186 5.20 -30.33 -29.63
N ALA A 187 6.25 -30.76 -30.32
CA ALA A 187 7.11 -31.85 -29.86
C ALA A 187 7.94 -31.47 -28.62
N GLU A 188 8.53 -30.28 -28.61
CA GLU A 188 9.32 -29.77 -27.48
C GLU A 188 8.42 -29.48 -26.27
N GLU A 189 7.28 -28.83 -26.50
CA GLU A 189 6.28 -28.54 -25.48
C GLU A 189 5.86 -29.81 -24.73
N THR A 190 5.50 -30.86 -25.46
CA THR A 190 5.12 -32.16 -24.89
C THR A 190 6.26 -32.76 -24.07
N GLN A 191 7.48 -32.78 -24.64
CA GLN A 191 8.65 -33.32 -23.97
C GLN A 191 8.98 -32.58 -22.66
N PHE A 192 8.94 -31.25 -22.67
CA PHE A 192 9.21 -30.44 -21.47
C PHE A 192 8.09 -30.58 -20.44
N LEU A 193 6.82 -30.62 -20.84
CA LEU A 193 5.71 -30.85 -19.92
C LEU A 193 5.79 -32.22 -19.24
N GLU A 194 6.16 -33.28 -19.97
CA GLU A 194 6.39 -34.61 -19.38
C GLU A 194 7.54 -34.59 -18.35
N ASN A 195 8.65 -33.94 -18.70
CA ASN A 195 9.79 -33.80 -17.79
C ASN A 195 9.41 -33.00 -16.54
N ILE A 196 8.71 -31.86 -16.67
CA ILE A 196 8.23 -31.05 -15.55
C ILE A 196 7.27 -31.86 -14.68
N THR A 197 6.34 -32.61 -15.29
CA THR A 197 5.39 -33.46 -14.55
C THR A 197 6.09 -34.56 -13.76
N ARG A 198 7.16 -35.14 -14.31
CA ARG A 198 7.95 -36.19 -13.64
C ARG A 198 8.80 -35.64 -12.50
N GLU A 199 9.45 -34.48 -12.69
CA GLU A 199 10.42 -33.95 -11.74
C GLU A 199 9.78 -33.05 -10.66
N ASN A 200 8.75 -32.29 -11.02
CA ASN A 200 8.07 -31.37 -10.11
C ASN A 200 6.56 -31.31 -10.40
N PRO A 201 5.78 -32.26 -9.82
CA PRO A 201 4.33 -32.34 -10.00
C PRO A 201 3.58 -31.07 -9.55
N ASP A 202 4.10 -30.37 -8.53
CA ASP A 202 3.48 -29.13 -8.03
C ASP A 202 3.62 -27.99 -9.05
N LEU A 203 4.82 -27.82 -9.63
CA LEU A 203 5.03 -26.87 -10.71
C LEU A 203 4.19 -27.24 -11.94
N ALA A 204 4.08 -28.53 -12.29
CA ALA A 204 3.24 -28.98 -13.39
C ALA A 204 1.77 -28.59 -13.18
N ALA A 205 1.24 -28.75 -11.97
CA ALA A 205 -0.11 -28.32 -11.62
C ALA A 205 -0.28 -26.81 -11.69
N GLU A 206 0.75 -26.03 -11.37
CA GLU A 206 0.74 -24.57 -11.50
C GLU A 206 0.78 -24.12 -12.96
N VAL A 207 1.64 -24.71 -13.80
CA VAL A 207 1.74 -24.45 -15.24
C VAL A 207 0.41 -24.74 -15.94
N LYS A 208 -0.24 -25.87 -15.63
CA LYS A 208 -1.54 -26.26 -16.20
C LYS A 208 -2.66 -25.25 -15.97
N LYS A 209 -2.55 -24.34 -14.98
CA LYS A 209 -3.55 -23.28 -14.77
C LYS A 209 -3.47 -22.18 -15.82
N TYR A 210 -2.30 -22.02 -16.45
CA TYR A 210 -2.01 -20.94 -17.40
C TYR A 210 -1.71 -21.46 -18.80
N HIS A 211 -1.48 -22.77 -18.95
CA HIS A 211 -1.12 -23.43 -20.20
C HIS A 211 -2.26 -24.31 -20.71
N LEU A 212 -2.93 -23.88 -21.79
CA LEU A 212 -4.03 -24.62 -22.41
C LEU A 212 -3.52 -25.52 -23.52
N THR A 213 -3.50 -26.84 -23.29
CA THR A 213 -3.11 -27.81 -24.32
C THR A 213 -4.30 -28.16 -25.21
N TRP A 214 -4.00 -28.59 -26.45
CA TRP A 214 -5.03 -29.02 -27.40
C TRP A 214 -5.86 -30.20 -26.86
N ASP A 215 -5.24 -31.14 -26.16
CA ASP A 215 -5.93 -32.29 -25.56
C ASP A 215 -6.89 -31.87 -24.43
N ALA A 216 -6.50 -30.86 -23.63
CA ALA A 216 -7.31 -30.38 -22.51
C ALA A 216 -8.38 -29.36 -22.93
N LEU A 217 -8.30 -28.84 -24.17
CA LEU A 217 -9.22 -27.82 -24.67
C LEU A 217 -10.68 -28.28 -24.56
N PHE A 218 -10.98 -29.49 -25.04
CA PHE A 218 -12.34 -29.98 -25.11
C PHE A 218 -12.92 -30.29 -23.72
N ASP A 219 -12.10 -30.64 -22.74
CA ASP A 219 -12.55 -30.85 -21.35
C ASP A 219 -12.99 -29.54 -20.67
N LEU A 220 -12.38 -28.41 -21.06
CA LEU A 220 -12.62 -27.11 -20.45
C LEU A 220 -13.74 -26.32 -21.13
N LEU A 221 -13.99 -26.57 -22.42
CA LEU A 221 -15.03 -25.87 -23.16
C LEU A 221 -16.42 -26.41 -22.80
N THR A 222 -17.33 -25.52 -22.39
CA THR A 222 -18.75 -25.83 -22.31
C THR A 222 -19.36 -25.88 -23.72
N ASP A 223 -20.47 -26.59 -23.90
CA ASP A 223 -21.10 -26.73 -25.22
C ASP A 223 -21.53 -25.39 -25.84
N SER A 224 -21.85 -24.39 -25.01
CA SER A 224 -22.15 -23.04 -25.49
C SER A 224 -20.92 -22.37 -26.12
N ILE A 225 -19.76 -22.43 -25.43
CA ILE A 225 -18.52 -21.82 -25.92
C ILE A 225 -18.00 -22.61 -27.13
N LEU A 226 -18.11 -23.94 -27.09
CA LEU A 226 -17.73 -24.79 -28.21
C LEU A 226 -18.51 -24.43 -29.47
N ARG A 227 -19.82 -24.20 -29.36
CA ARG A 227 -20.67 -23.79 -30.49
C ARG A 227 -20.28 -22.42 -31.05
N ASP A 228 -19.99 -21.46 -30.18
CA ASP A 228 -19.52 -20.13 -30.58
C ASP A 228 -18.17 -20.23 -31.32
N LEU A 229 -17.25 -21.05 -30.82
CA LEU A 229 -15.97 -21.34 -31.46
C LEU A 229 -16.18 -21.98 -32.85
N MET A 230 -17.04 -23.00 -32.95
CA MET A 230 -17.35 -23.67 -34.22
C MET A 230 -18.03 -22.74 -35.23
N ASN A 231 -18.74 -21.70 -34.79
CA ASN A 231 -19.27 -20.67 -35.68
C ASN A 231 -18.16 -19.75 -36.24
N SER A 232 -17.11 -19.48 -35.46
CA SER A 232 -16.01 -18.58 -35.82
C SER A 232 -14.92 -19.16 -36.74
N VAL A 233 -14.82 -20.49 -36.85
CA VAL A 233 -13.76 -21.18 -37.62
C VAL A 233 -14.30 -21.87 -38.88
N GLU A 234 -13.53 -21.92 -39.97
CA GLU A 234 -13.93 -22.61 -41.20
C GLU A 234 -13.97 -24.14 -41.03
N LEU A 235 -14.91 -24.80 -41.73
CA LEU A 235 -15.13 -26.25 -41.66
C LEU A 235 -13.86 -27.05 -41.99
N ASP A 236 -13.11 -26.64 -43.02
CA ASP A 236 -11.89 -27.34 -43.43
C ASP A 236 -10.79 -27.27 -42.37
N THR A 237 -10.70 -26.15 -41.65
CA THR A 237 -9.75 -26.00 -40.53
C THR A 237 -10.16 -26.85 -39.34
N ILE A 238 -11.47 -26.89 -39.03
CA ILE A 238 -12.01 -27.77 -37.98
C ILE A 238 -11.74 -29.24 -38.33
N ALA A 239 -12.00 -29.65 -39.56
CA ALA A 239 -11.77 -31.02 -40.03
C ALA A 239 -10.29 -31.42 -39.95
N LEU A 240 -9.38 -30.50 -40.29
CA LEU A 240 -7.95 -30.72 -40.14
C LEU A 240 -7.54 -30.83 -38.67
N ALA A 241 -8.07 -29.97 -37.80
CA ALA A 241 -7.74 -29.93 -36.37
C ALA A 241 -8.27 -31.15 -35.59
N LEU A 242 -9.38 -31.74 -36.01
CA LEU A 242 -9.94 -32.95 -35.40
C LEU A 242 -9.29 -34.25 -35.89
N LYS A 243 -8.39 -34.18 -36.86
CA LYS A 243 -7.77 -35.37 -37.44
C LYS A 243 -6.91 -36.09 -36.39
N GLY A 244 -7.30 -37.31 -36.03
CA GLY A 244 -6.61 -38.13 -35.03
C GLY A 244 -7.11 -37.96 -33.60
N MET A 245 -8.16 -37.16 -33.39
CA MET A 245 -8.85 -37.05 -32.10
C MET A 245 -9.75 -38.27 -31.83
N PRO A 246 -10.01 -38.59 -30.55
CA PRO A 246 -11.00 -39.59 -30.14
C PRO A 246 -12.40 -39.34 -30.74
N GLU A 247 -13.12 -40.43 -31.09
CA GLU A 247 -14.44 -40.35 -31.74
C GLU A 247 -15.48 -39.59 -30.90
N ASP A 248 -15.42 -39.68 -29.57
CA ASP A 248 -16.30 -38.96 -28.65
C ASP A 248 -16.13 -37.44 -28.75
N ILE A 249 -14.89 -36.95 -28.85
CA ILE A 249 -14.60 -35.52 -29.06
C ILE A 249 -15.11 -35.10 -30.45
N VAL A 250 -14.82 -35.90 -31.49
CA VAL A 250 -15.27 -35.61 -32.85
C VAL A 250 -16.79 -35.50 -32.92
N ASN A 251 -17.51 -36.45 -32.32
CA ASN A 251 -18.98 -36.44 -32.28
C ASN A 251 -19.52 -35.21 -31.53
N ARG A 252 -18.94 -34.88 -30.37
CA ARG A 252 -19.33 -33.70 -29.59
C ARG A 252 -19.14 -32.40 -30.36
N VAL A 253 -18.07 -32.30 -31.14
CA VAL A 253 -17.83 -31.14 -32.01
C VAL A 253 -18.85 -31.09 -33.14
N ILE A 254 -19.12 -32.22 -33.81
CA ILE A 254 -20.12 -32.32 -34.88
C ILE A 254 -21.52 -31.89 -34.40
N GLU A 255 -21.93 -32.32 -33.20
CA GLU A 255 -23.22 -31.92 -32.61
C GLU A 255 -23.35 -30.42 -32.35
N ASN A 256 -22.21 -29.75 -32.16
CA ASN A 256 -22.12 -28.30 -31.94
C ASN A 256 -21.74 -27.50 -33.19
N LEU A 257 -21.61 -28.16 -34.35
CA LEU A 257 -21.48 -27.45 -35.62
C LEU A 257 -22.78 -26.71 -35.97
N PRO A 258 -22.68 -25.55 -36.64
CA PRO A 258 -23.85 -24.87 -37.18
C PRO A 258 -24.61 -25.77 -38.15
N LYS A 259 -25.94 -25.84 -37.99
CA LYS A 259 -26.85 -26.60 -38.87
C LYS A 259 -26.86 -26.13 -40.34
N LYS A 260 -26.17 -25.04 -40.64
CA LYS A 260 -25.93 -24.48 -41.98
C LYS A 260 -24.51 -23.88 -42.01
N LYS A 261 -23.54 -24.66 -42.49
CA LYS A 261 -22.30 -24.17 -43.07
C LYS A 261 -22.07 -24.92 -44.37
#